data_AF-A0A2W5MMX0-F1
#
_entry.id   AF-A0A2W5MMX0-F1
#
_cell.length_a   1.000
_cell.length_b   1.000
_cell.length_c   1.000
_cell.angle_alpha   90.00
_cell.angle_beta   90.00
_cell.angle_gamma   90.00
#
_symmetry.space_group_name_H-M   'P 1'
#
loop_
_entity.id
_entity.type
_entity.pdbx_description
1 polymer ?
#
loop_
_entity_poly.entity_id
_entity_poly.type
_entity_poly.pdbx_seq_one_letter_code
_entity_poly.pdbx_strand_id
1 'polypeptide(L)'
;MVEAGILTADFWDFDRLEARLVEAVEFMNRLPKGGAWPFASDGPWHLIVKDWWDWDAHEDKPLRRVPLTADQIERMNEALGWLLLIPSAEDRRLVGMALRNLAAGRKSVPWTKLLKPLGVKHGAHGLRKRYSRALTVICDRLNAAEMRA
;
A
#
# COMPACT_ATOMS: atom_id res chain seq x y z
N MET A 1 1.31 7.03 -36.37
CA MET A 1 -0.08 6.57 -36.55
C MET A 1 -0.22 5.26 -35.78
N VAL A 2 -0.59 5.33 -34.51
CA VAL A 2 -0.96 4.20 -33.65
C VAL A 2 -2.06 4.74 -32.73
N GLU A 3 -3.03 3.88 -32.48
CA GLU A 3 -4.45 4.19 -32.34
C GLU A 3 -4.80 5.03 -31.11
N ALA A 4 -5.74 5.94 -31.31
CA ALA A 4 -6.52 6.54 -30.24
C ALA A 4 -7.33 5.42 -29.58
N GLY A 5 -6.80 4.91 -28.47
CA GLY A 5 -7.48 3.97 -27.59
C GLY A 5 -8.77 4.60 -27.10
N ILE A 6 -9.86 3.92 -27.44
CA ILE A 6 -11.24 4.25 -27.12
C ILE A 6 -11.34 4.59 -25.63
N LEU A 7 -11.89 5.76 -25.31
CA LEU A 7 -12.32 6.13 -23.96
C LEU A 7 -13.53 5.27 -23.59
N THR A 8 -13.33 3.97 -23.35
CA THR A 8 -14.32 3.13 -22.69
C THR A 8 -14.25 3.48 -21.21
N ALA A 9 -15.38 3.84 -20.60
CA ALA A 9 -15.52 3.94 -19.15
C ALA A 9 -14.79 2.75 -18.52
N ASP A 10 -13.70 3.04 -17.80
CA ASP A 10 -12.72 2.03 -17.40
C ASP A 10 -13.35 1.14 -16.33
N PHE A 11 -13.89 -0.01 -16.72
CA PHE A 11 -14.45 -0.97 -15.79
C PHE A 11 -13.32 -1.60 -14.95
N TRP A 12 -13.48 -1.58 -13.63
CA TRP A 12 -12.55 -2.17 -12.68
C TRP A 12 -12.79 -3.67 -12.56
N ASP A 13 -11.85 -4.46 -13.07
CA ASP A 13 -11.73 -5.89 -12.73
C ASP A 13 -10.80 -6.11 -11.53
N PHE A 14 -10.72 -7.38 -11.10
CA PHE A 14 -9.94 -7.76 -9.93
C PHE A 14 -8.44 -7.49 -10.10
N ASP A 15 -7.86 -7.89 -11.24
CA ASP A 15 -6.43 -7.84 -11.47
C ASP A 15 -5.95 -6.39 -11.62
N ARG A 16 -6.74 -5.56 -12.32
CA ARG A 16 -6.48 -4.13 -12.49
C ARG A 16 -6.59 -3.39 -11.16
N LEU A 17 -7.60 -3.69 -10.35
CA LEU A 17 -7.73 -3.12 -9.01
C LEU A 17 -6.56 -3.54 -8.11
N GLU A 18 -6.20 -4.83 -8.10
CA GLU A 18 -5.08 -5.33 -7.29
C GLU A 18 -3.78 -4.65 -7.70
N ALA A 19 -3.49 -4.57 -9.00
CA ALA A 19 -2.31 -3.88 -9.51
C ALA A 19 -2.26 -2.41 -9.07
N ARG A 20 -3.39 -1.70 -9.14
CA ARG A 20 -3.50 -0.29 -8.72
C ARG A 20 -3.25 -0.11 -7.22
N LEU A 21 -3.78 -1.02 -6.40
CA LEU A 21 -3.57 -1.00 -4.96
C LEU A 21 -2.13 -1.38 -4.57
N VAL A 22 -1.51 -2.32 -5.28
CA VAL A 22 -0.10 -2.68 -5.09
C VAL A 22 0.80 -1.49 -5.43
N GLU A 23 0.57 -0.81 -6.56
CA GLU A 23 1.28 0.41 -6.93
C GLU A 23 1.17 1.48 -5.84
N ALA A 24 -0.03 1.70 -5.30
CA ALA A 24 -0.22 2.66 -4.21
C ALA A 24 0.60 2.30 -2.97
N VAL A 25 0.69 1.01 -2.61
CA VAL A 25 1.54 0.55 -1.51
C VAL A 25 3.03 0.71 -1.81
N GLU A 26 3.44 0.53 -3.06
CA GLU A 26 4.82 0.81 -3.49
C GLU A 26 5.17 2.29 -3.35
N PHE A 27 4.28 3.20 -3.76
CA PHE A 27 4.44 4.64 -3.55
C PHE A 27 4.51 4.97 -2.06
N MET A 28 3.59 4.43 -1.26
CA MET A 28 3.60 4.61 0.20
C MET A 28 4.93 4.12 0.83
N ASN A 29 5.53 3.04 0.32
CA ASN A 29 6.82 2.54 0.81
C ASN A 29 8.00 3.46 0.47
N ARG A 30 7.89 4.28 -0.60
CA ARG A 30 8.91 5.25 -1.02
C ARG A 30 8.84 6.54 -0.20
N LEU A 31 7.67 6.90 0.32
CA LEU A 31 7.53 8.05 1.22
C LEU A 31 8.55 7.95 2.37
N PRO A 32 9.05 9.10 2.86
CA PRO A 32 9.87 9.11 4.06
C PRO A 32 9.06 8.47 5.19
N LYS A 33 9.58 7.38 5.76
CA LYS A 33 9.03 6.85 7.01
C LYS A 33 9.20 7.95 8.03
N GLY A 34 8.10 8.39 8.64
CA GLY A 34 8.06 9.56 9.52
C GLY A 34 9.26 9.59 10.46
N GLY A 35 9.88 10.77 10.56
CA GLY A 35 10.92 11.04 11.55
C GLY A 35 10.41 10.65 12.93
N ALA A 36 11.31 10.08 13.74
CA ALA A 36 11.04 9.83 15.15
C ALA A 36 10.39 11.08 15.75
N TRP A 37 9.22 10.90 16.37
CA TRP A 37 8.57 12.00 17.08
C TRP A 37 9.57 12.55 18.11
N PRO A 38 9.97 13.83 18.05
CA PRO A 38 11.11 14.37 18.81
C PRO A 38 10.90 14.39 20.34
N PHE A 39 9.78 13.88 20.83
CA PHE A 39 9.44 13.84 22.25
C PHE A 39 9.10 12.43 22.76
N ALA A 40 9.20 11.37 21.95
CA ALA A 40 8.72 10.05 22.33
C ALA A 40 9.80 8.97 22.10
N SER A 41 10.83 8.95 22.96
CA SER A 41 11.25 7.72 23.70
C SER A 41 12.66 7.81 24.32
N ASP A 42 13.51 8.77 23.97
CA ASP A 42 14.90 8.85 24.48
C ASP A 42 15.44 10.29 24.46
N GLY A 43 15.01 11.10 25.44
CA GLY A 43 15.61 12.43 25.71
C GLY A 43 15.78 13.34 24.48
N PRO A 44 16.61 14.40 24.58
CA PRO A 44 16.96 15.24 23.44
C PRO A 44 18.08 14.65 22.57
N TRP A 45 18.53 13.41 22.86
CA TRP A 45 19.70 12.81 22.22
C TRP A 45 19.54 12.56 20.72
N HIS A 46 18.30 12.41 20.23
CA HIS A 46 18.01 12.31 18.79
C HIS A 46 18.20 13.64 18.02
N LEU A 47 18.35 14.77 18.70
CA LEU A 47 18.67 16.07 18.09
C LEU A 47 20.17 16.21 17.79
N ILE A 48 21.00 15.35 18.36
CA ILE A 48 22.42 15.25 18.02
C ILE A 48 22.51 14.50 16.70
N VAL A 49 22.45 15.24 15.61
CA VAL A 49 22.65 14.71 14.25
C VAL A 49 24.16 14.65 14.01
N LYS A 50 24.68 13.46 13.66
CA LYS A 50 26.08 13.32 13.18
C LYS A 50 26.28 14.27 12.00
N ASP A 51 27.29 15.12 12.09
CA ASP A 51 27.56 16.12 11.04
C ASP A 51 28.49 15.54 9.97
N TRP A 52 28.64 16.23 8.84
CA TRP A 52 29.37 15.69 7.68
C TRP A 52 30.86 15.41 7.91
N TRP A 53 31.44 15.92 9.01
CA TRP A 53 32.83 15.66 9.43
C TRP A 53 32.98 14.46 10.37
N ASP A 54 31.89 13.77 10.74
CA ASP A 54 31.97 12.50 11.47
C ASP A 54 32.42 11.38 10.53
N TRP A 55 33.63 10.87 10.76
CA TRP A 55 34.33 9.89 9.91
C TRP A 55 33.54 8.61 9.59
N ASP A 56 32.61 8.23 10.46
CA ASP A 56 31.77 7.03 10.36
C ASP A 56 30.37 7.33 9.72
N ALA A 57 30.07 8.59 9.41
CA ALA A 57 28.77 9.00 8.84
C ALA A 57 28.70 8.94 7.31
N HIS A 58 29.84 8.79 6.64
CA HIS A 58 29.91 8.80 5.17
C HIS A 58 29.44 7.49 4.54
N GLU A 59 29.66 6.35 5.20
CA GLU A 59 29.34 5.01 4.68
C GLU A 59 27.87 4.61 4.94
N ASP A 60 27.26 5.15 5.99
CA ASP A 60 25.88 4.86 6.41
C ASP A 60 24.81 5.77 5.78
N LYS A 61 25.18 6.63 4.82
CA LYS A 61 24.23 7.58 4.23
C LYS A 61 23.13 6.81 3.47
N PRO A 62 21.86 6.86 3.92
CA PRO A 62 20.80 6.16 3.23
C PRO A 62 20.65 6.73 1.83
N LEU A 63 20.62 5.85 0.83
CA LEU A 63 20.38 6.22 -0.56
C LEU A 63 19.13 7.11 -0.64
N ARG A 64 19.29 8.29 -1.25
CA ARG A 64 18.20 9.26 -1.40
C ARG A 64 17.11 8.63 -2.26
N ARG A 65 15.93 8.44 -1.67
CA ARG A 65 14.76 7.91 -2.38
C ARG A 65 14.29 8.94 -3.40
N VAL A 66 13.89 8.47 -4.59
CA VAL A 66 13.28 9.32 -5.61
C VAL A 66 11.96 9.89 -5.04
N PRO A 67 11.78 11.22 -5.01
CA PRO A 67 10.53 11.82 -4.53
C PRO A 67 9.38 11.44 -5.47
N LEU A 68 8.17 11.29 -4.90
CA LEU A 68 6.97 11.07 -5.69
C LEU A 68 6.55 12.38 -6.38
N THR A 69 6.03 12.28 -7.60
CA THR A 69 5.37 13.40 -8.28
C THR A 69 3.99 13.68 -7.67
N ALA A 70 3.42 14.87 -7.93
CA ALA A 70 2.07 15.21 -7.49
C ALA A 70 1.03 14.18 -7.98
N ASP A 71 1.07 13.83 -9.27
CA ASP A 71 0.19 12.82 -9.86
C ASP A 71 0.34 11.44 -9.19
N GLN A 72 1.55 11.04 -8.80
CA GLN A 72 1.77 9.79 -8.07
C GLN A 72 1.14 9.83 -6.67
N ILE A 73 1.20 10.98 -6.00
CA ILE A 73 0.59 11.18 -4.68
C ILE A 73 -0.92 11.15 -4.78
N GLU A 74 -1.52 11.85 -5.76
CA GLU A 74 -2.96 11.85 -5.99
C GLU A 74 -3.45 10.43 -6.30
N ARG A 75 -2.78 9.76 -7.25
CA ARG A 75 -3.05 8.36 -7.59
C ARG A 75 -2.93 7.42 -6.38
N MET A 76 -1.94 7.60 -5.53
CA MET A 76 -1.79 6.82 -4.31
C MET A 76 -2.96 7.07 -3.34
N ASN A 77 -3.28 8.33 -3.08
CA ASN A 77 -4.33 8.72 -2.14
C ASN A 77 -5.71 8.23 -2.57
N GLU A 78 -6.02 8.36 -3.86
CA GLU A 78 -7.24 7.82 -4.46
C GLU A 78 -7.38 6.32 -4.18
N ALA A 79 -6.37 5.54 -4.57
CA ALA A 79 -6.38 4.09 -4.43
C ALA A 79 -6.45 3.64 -2.94
N LEU A 80 -5.72 4.32 -2.05
CA LEU A 80 -5.79 4.06 -0.61
C LEU A 80 -7.17 4.44 -0.04
N GLY A 81 -7.82 5.46 -0.58
CA GLY A 81 -9.18 5.86 -0.21
C GLY A 81 -10.21 4.77 -0.48
N TRP A 82 -10.04 3.99 -1.55
CA TRP A 82 -10.96 2.88 -1.88
C TRP A 82 -11.00 1.77 -0.82
N LEU A 83 -9.94 1.62 -0.01
CA LEU A 83 -9.93 0.65 1.09
C LEU A 83 -11.04 0.94 2.12
N LEU A 84 -11.52 2.19 2.22
CA LEU A 84 -12.63 2.55 3.11
C LEU A 84 -13.98 2.00 2.64
N LEU A 85 -14.10 1.56 1.38
CA LEU A 85 -15.31 0.91 0.85
C LEU A 85 -15.49 -0.51 1.42
N ILE A 86 -14.42 -1.13 1.93
CA ILE A 86 -14.50 -2.42 2.64
C ILE A 86 -15.11 -2.16 4.02
N PRO A 87 -16.28 -2.72 4.38
CA PRO A 87 -16.93 -2.39 5.65
C PRO A 87 -16.17 -2.86 6.89
N SER A 88 -15.60 -4.07 6.83
CA SER A 88 -14.92 -4.72 7.95
C SER A 88 -13.51 -4.18 8.15
N ALA A 89 -13.20 -3.70 9.35
CA ALA A 89 -11.86 -3.24 9.73
C ALA A 89 -10.82 -4.38 9.68
N GLU A 90 -11.23 -5.60 10.02
CA GLU A 90 -10.36 -6.77 9.92
C GLU A 90 -10.02 -7.11 8.47
N ASP A 91 -10.99 -6.99 7.57
CA ASP A 91 -10.76 -7.24 6.14
C ASP A 91 -9.87 -6.15 5.52
N ARG A 92 -10.06 -4.88 5.92
CA ARG A 92 -9.13 -3.79 5.56
C ARG A 92 -7.71 -4.10 6.02
N ARG A 93 -7.54 -4.58 7.25
CA ARG A 93 -6.22 -4.99 7.78
C ARG A 93 -5.63 -6.16 7.00
N LEU A 94 -6.43 -7.19 6.70
CA LEU A 94 -6.01 -8.33 5.87
C LEU A 94 -5.54 -7.89 4.49
N VAL A 95 -6.33 -7.05 3.80
CA VAL A 95 -5.99 -6.50 2.48
C VAL A 95 -4.69 -5.71 2.54
N GLY A 96 -4.54 -4.80 3.52
CA GLY A 96 -3.30 -4.04 3.69
C GLY A 96 -2.06 -4.93 3.90
N MET A 97 -2.19 -6.02 4.67
CA MET A 97 -1.08 -6.97 4.87
C MET A 97 -0.77 -7.81 3.62
N ALA A 98 -1.79 -8.20 2.87
CA ALA A 98 -1.64 -8.92 1.61
C ALA A 98 -0.94 -8.06 0.55
N LEU A 99 -1.43 -6.83 0.33
CA LEU A 99 -0.86 -5.87 -0.62
C LEU A 99 0.60 -5.52 -0.29
N ARG A 100 0.95 -5.36 0.99
CA ARG A 100 2.36 -5.17 1.41
C ARG A 100 3.27 -6.34 1.03
N ASN A 101 2.74 -7.57 1.03
CA ASN A 101 3.52 -8.73 0.60
C ASN A 101 3.70 -8.75 -0.92
N LEU A 102 2.68 -8.36 -1.68
CA LEU A 102 2.74 -8.26 -3.14
C LEU A 102 3.69 -7.14 -3.58
N ALA A 103 3.56 -5.94 -2.99
CA ALA A 103 4.45 -4.79 -3.23
C ALA A 103 5.91 -5.03 -2.82
N ALA A 104 6.17 -6.06 -1.99
CA ALA A 104 7.53 -6.52 -1.70
C ALA A 104 8.11 -7.43 -2.80
N GLY A 105 7.43 -7.57 -3.95
CA GLY A 105 7.85 -8.37 -5.09
C GLY A 105 7.51 -9.87 -5.00
N ARG A 106 6.63 -10.28 -4.08
CA ARG A 106 6.23 -11.69 -3.99
C ARG A 106 5.21 -12.02 -5.09
N LYS A 107 5.40 -13.16 -5.77
CA LYS A 107 4.46 -13.68 -6.75
C LYS A 107 3.08 -14.04 -6.18
N SER A 108 3.00 -14.30 -4.87
CA SER A 108 1.75 -14.65 -4.20
C SER A 108 1.80 -14.31 -2.71
N VAL A 109 0.62 -14.10 -2.13
CA VAL A 109 0.46 -13.78 -0.71
C VAL A 109 0.69 -15.05 0.14
N PRO A 110 1.60 -15.02 1.13
CA PRO A 110 1.83 -16.17 2.01
C PRO A 110 0.74 -16.26 3.09
N TRP A 111 -0.45 -16.73 2.73
CA TRP A 111 -1.65 -16.74 3.59
C TRP A 111 -1.44 -17.37 4.98
N THR A 112 -0.65 -18.45 5.05
CA THR A 112 -0.31 -19.11 6.33
C THR A 112 0.47 -18.20 7.27
N LYS A 113 1.36 -17.35 6.74
CA LYS A 113 2.14 -16.38 7.53
C LYS A 113 1.30 -15.20 8.02
N LEU A 114 0.14 -14.96 7.41
CA LEU A 114 -0.79 -13.91 7.82
C LEU A 114 -1.71 -14.32 8.98
N LEU A 115 -1.82 -15.60 9.31
CA LEU A 115 -2.67 -16.10 10.40
C LEU A 115 -2.29 -15.49 11.76
N LYS A 116 -1.02 -15.63 12.16
CA LYS A 116 -0.50 -15.11 13.44
C LYS A 116 -0.71 -13.58 13.60
N PRO A 117 -0.29 -12.71 12.66
CA PRO A 117 -0.46 -11.27 12.82
C PRO A 117 -1.93 -10.81 12.71
N LEU A 118 -2.85 -11.65 12.23
CA LEU A 118 -4.28 -11.41 12.24
C LEU A 118 -5.00 -12.03 13.46
N GLY A 119 -4.28 -12.71 14.35
CA GLY A 119 -4.86 -13.37 15.53
C GLY A 119 -5.72 -14.59 15.20
N VAL A 120 -5.59 -15.16 14.00
CA VAL A 120 -6.38 -16.31 13.54
C VAL A 120 -5.54 -17.59 13.68
N LYS A 121 -6.11 -18.64 14.26
CA LYS A 121 -5.39 -19.91 14.48
C LYS A 121 -5.24 -20.75 13.20
N HIS A 122 -6.30 -20.86 12.39
CA HIS A 122 -6.36 -21.68 11.18
C HIS A 122 -7.18 -21.01 10.08
N GLY A 123 -7.10 -21.53 8.85
CA GLY A 123 -7.96 -21.08 7.75
C GLY A 123 -7.29 -20.13 6.74
N ALA A 124 -6.09 -20.46 6.27
CA ALA A 124 -5.41 -19.71 5.21
C ALA A 124 -6.26 -19.56 3.93
N HIS A 125 -6.98 -20.62 3.54
CA HIS A 125 -7.93 -20.56 2.42
C HIS A 125 -9.11 -19.60 2.70
N GLY A 126 -9.56 -19.50 3.95
CA GLY A 126 -10.56 -18.54 4.37
C GLY A 126 -10.06 -17.10 4.24
N LEU A 127 -8.82 -16.82 4.61
CA LEU A 127 -8.19 -15.52 4.39
C LEU A 127 -8.14 -15.16 2.90
N ARG A 128 -7.75 -16.10 2.04
CA ARG A 128 -7.76 -15.88 0.58
C ARG A 128 -9.15 -15.52 0.08
N LYS A 129 -10.20 -16.24 0.49
CA LYS A 129 -11.59 -15.93 0.09
C LYS A 129 -12.06 -14.57 0.62
N ARG A 130 -11.71 -14.23 1.86
CA ARG A 130 -12.03 -12.91 2.46
C ARG A 130 -11.35 -11.78 1.67
N TYR A 131 -10.08 -11.94 1.35
CA TYR A 131 -9.33 -11.01 0.52
C TYR A 131 -9.99 -10.82 -0.85
N SER A 132 -10.31 -11.91 -1.56
CA SER A 132 -10.97 -11.82 -2.87
C SER A 132 -12.31 -11.10 -2.78
N ARG A 133 -13.15 -11.42 -1.79
CA ARG A 133 -14.44 -10.75 -1.57
C ARG A 133 -14.28 -9.26 -1.27
N ALA A 134 -13.28 -8.89 -0.47
CA ALA A 134 -13.04 -7.50 -0.13
C ALA A 134 -12.67 -6.65 -1.37
N LEU A 135 -11.83 -7.19 -2.26
CA LEU A 135 -11.52 -6.53 -3.53
C LEU A 135 -12.72 -6.49 -4.48
N THR A 136 -13.49 -7.58 -4.58
CA THR A 136 -14.73 -7.58 -5.38
C THR A 136 -15.70 -6.50 -4.92
N VAL A 137 -15.87 -6.31 -3.60
CA VAL A 137 -16.69 -5.21 -3.06
C VAL A 137 -16.21 -3.85 -3.53
N ILE A 138 -14.89 -3.62 -3.60
CA ILE A 138 -14.35 -2.36 -4.13
C ILE A 138 -14.68 -2.23 -5.62
N CYS A 139 -14.39 -3.25 -6.44
CA CYS A 139 -14.71 -3.25 -7.87
C CYS A 139 -16.19 -2.90 -8.10
N ASP A 140 -17.10 -3.60 -7.43
CA ASP A 140 -18.55 -3.38 -7.58
C ASP A 140 -18.95 -1.94 -7.24
N ARG A 141 -18.34 -1.36 -6.20
CA ARG A 141 -18.62 0.02 -5.75
C ARG A 141 -18.09 1.05 -6.73
N LEU A 142 -16.88 0.87 -7.25
CA LEU A 142 -16.28 1.76 -8.24
C LEU A 142 -17.07 1.71 -9.56
N ASN A 143 -17.37 0.51 -10.04
CA ASN A 143 -18.13 0.32 -11.27
C ASN A 143 -19.55 0.87 -11.14
N ALA A 144 -20.20 0.71 -9.98
CA ALA A 144 -21.51 1.30 -9.74
C ALA A 144 -21.47 2.83 -9.58
N ALA A 145 -20.33 3.42 -9.24
CA ALA A 145 -20.17 4.88 -9.24
C ALA A 145 -20.00 5.39 -10.68
N GLU A 146 -19.17 4.72 -11.47
CA GLU A 146 -18.92 5.05 -12.88
C GLU A 146 -20.21 4.97 -13.71
N MET A 147 -21.03 3.93 -13.52
CA MET A 147 -22.30 3.76 -14.23
C MET A 147 -23.38 4.78 -13.84
N ARG A 148 -23.17 5.56 -12.77
CA ARG A 148 -24.11 6.61 -12.32
C ARG A 148 -23.67 8.02 -12.71
N ALA A 149 -22.41 8.21 -13.10
CA ALA A 149 -21.85 9.47 -13.55
C ALA A 149 -22.23 9.73 -15.01
#